data_AF-A0A929L695-F1
#
_entry.id   AF-A0A929L695-F1
#
_cell.length_a   1.000
_cell.length_b   1.000
_cell.length_c   1.000
_cell.angle_alpha   90.00
_cell.angle_beta   90.00
_cell.angle_gamma   90.00
#
_symmetry.space_group_name_H-M   'P 1'
#
loop_
_entity.id
_entity.type
_entity.pdbx_description
1 polymer ?
#
loop_
_entity_poly.entity_id
_entity_poly.type
_entity_poly.pdbx_seq_one_letter_code
_entity_poly.pdbx_strand_id
1 'polypeptide(L)' 'MSMNNYSGGSGDIVGQRKQQMRKHVYTARTSGAVAVVSLVAGLILDIPLLSVVIPIIAVIVFIYSGVQIKKILDHKDEW' A
#
# COMPACT_ATOMS: atom_id res chain seq x y z
N MET A 1 12.45 -27.63 -1.03
CA MET A 1 11.60 -26.43 -0.85
C MET A 1 10.87 -26.57 0.47
N SER A 2 11.32 -25.87 1.51
CA SER A 2 10.63 -25.88 2.81
C SER A 2 9.40 -24.98 2.70
N MET A 3 8.25 -25.61 2.45
CA MET A 3 6.94 -25.01 2.65
C MET A 3 6.80 -24.84 4.17
N ASN A 4 7.14 -23.66 4.70
CA ASN A 4 7.04 -23.41 6.13
C ASN A 4 5.58 -23.55 6.55
N ASN A 5 5.33 -24.66 7.22
CA ASN A 5 4.06 -25.08 7.77
C ASN A 5 3.42 -23.94 8.56
N TYR A 6 2.23 -23.53 8.12
CA TYR A 6 1.23 -22.91 8.98
C TYR A 6 0.85 -23.93 10.04
N SER A 7 1.66 -24.02 11.09
CA SER A 7 1.49 -24.98 12.17
C SER A 7 0.58 -24.38 13.24
N GLY A 8 -0.68 -24.78 13.19
CA GLY A 8 -1.42 -25.28 14.36
C GLY A 8 -1.78 -24.29 15.45
N GLY A 9 -3.04 -23.85 15.45
CA GLY A 9 -3.70 -23.26 16.60
C GLY A 9 -4.57 -22.08 16.21
N SER A 10 -5.78 -22.01 16.73
CA SER A 10 -6.65 -20.83 16.65
C SER A 10 -5.83 -19.55 16.94
N GLY A 11 -5.65 -18.65 15.98
CA GLY A 11 -5.17 -17.29 16.26
C GLY A 11 -3.71 -16.91 15.96
N ASP A 12 -3.12 -17.29 14.81
CA ASP A 12 -1.95 -16.55 14.28
C ASP A 12 -2.37 -15.18 13.68
N ILE A 13 -3.02 -14.38 14.52
CA ILE A 13 -3.50 -13.03 14.24
C ILE A 13 -2.30 -12.13 13.86
N VAL A 14 -1.14 -12.37 14.47
CA VAL A 14 0.08 -11.60 14.23
C VAL A 14 0.63 -11.87 12.82
N GLY A 15 0.66 -13.13 12.38
CA GLY A 15 1.05 -13.51 11.01
C GLY A 15 0.15 -12.88 9.94
N GLN A 16 -1.17 -12.95 10.13
CA GLN A 16 -2.14 -12.33 9.22
C GLN A 16 -2.02 -10.80 9.18
N ARG A 17 -1.86 -10.14 10.33
CA ARG A 17 -1.65 -8.68 10.40
C ARG A 17 -0.35 -8.25 9.72
N LYS A 18 0.74 -9.01 9.87
CA LYS A 18 2.01 -8.73 9.15
C LYS A 18 1.84 -8.83 7.63
N GLN A 19 1.08 -9.80 7.14
CA GLN A 19 0.78 -9.92 5.70
C GLN A 19 -0.09 -8.75 5.21
N GLN A 20 -1.12 -8.36 5.96
CA GLN A 20 -1.95 -7.19 5.63
C GLN A 20 -1.13 -5.89 5.60
N MET A 21 -0.25 -5.69 6.58
CA MET A 21 0.64 -4.53 6.61
C MET A 21 1.56 -4.49 5.38
N ARG A 22 2.18 -5.62 5.00
CA ARG A 22 3.00 -5.72 3.78
C ARG A 22 2.21 -5.38 2.52
N LYS A 23 0.95 -5.84 2.42
CA LYS A 23 0.07 -5.52 1.30
C LYS A 23 -0.16 -4.01 1.20
N HIS A 24 -0.54 -3.35 2.29
CA HIS A 24 -0.77 -1.90 2.28
C HIS A 24 0.49 -1.09 2.01
N VAL A 25 1.65 -1.51 2.56
CA VAL A 25 2.95 -0.89 2.26
C VAL A 25 3.29 -1.03 0.77
N TYR A 26 3.08 -2.20 0.18
CA TYR A 26 3.33 -2.41 -1.24
C TYR A 26 2.38 -1.57 -2.11
N THR A 27 1.10 -1.48 -1.74
CA THR A 27 0.13 -0.61 -2.40
C THR A 27 0.55 0.85 -2.32
N ALA A 28 0.93 1.36 -1.15
CA ALA A 28 1.41 2.73 -0.98
C ALA A 28 2.67 2.99 -1.82
N ARG A 29 3.65 2.08 -1.81
CA ARG A 29 4.86 2.23 -2.61
C ARG A 29 4.54 2.28 -4.11
N THR A 30 3.67 1.38 -4.57
CA THR A 30 3.27 1.30 -5.98
C THR A 30 2.46 2.53 -6.39
N SER A 31 1.52 2.98 -5.57
CA SER A 31 0.73 4.17 -5.87
C SER A 31 1.61 5.43 -5.88
N GLY A 32 2.59 5.54 -4.98
CA GLY A 32 3.59 6.62 -5.03
C GLY A 32 4.41 6.60 -6.33
N ALA A 33 4.87 5.42 -6.76
CA ALA A 33 5.59 5.27 -8.03
C ALA A 33 4.71 5.63 -9.23
N VAL A 34 3.45 5.16 -9.25
CA VAL A 34 2.49 5.49 -10.32
C VAL A 34 2.25 7.00 -10.38
N ALA A 35 2.09 7.67 -9.24
CA ALA A 35 1.89 9.12 -9.20
C ALA A 35 3.04 9.88 -9.88
N VAL A 36 4.29 9.50 -9.56
CA VAL A 36 5.48 10.16 -10.13
C VAL A 36 5.64 9.83 -11.61
N VAL A 37 5.50 8.55 -11.99
CA VAL A 37 5.67 8.11 -13.39
C VAL A 37 4.59 8.71 -14.28
N SER A 38 3.32 8.73 -13.84
CA SER A 38 2.24 9.31 -14.64
C SER A 38 2.41 10.82 -14.79
N LEU A 39 2.81 11.52 -13.72
CA LEU A 39 3.10 12.96 -13.78
C LEU A 39 4.18 13.25 -14.82
N VAL A 40 5.32 12.57 -14.74
CA VAL A 40 6.44 12.79 -15.66
C VAL A 40 6.06 12.45 -17.10
N ALA A 41 5.42 11.30 -17.32
CA ALA A 41 4.97 10.90 -18.65
C ALA A 41 3.92 11.88 -19.22
N GLY A 42 2.98 12.33 -18.39
CA GLY A 42 1.94 13.27 -18.79
C GLY A 42 2.47 14.66 -19.14
N LEU A 43 3.51 15.13 -18.45
CA LEU A 43 4.17 16.39 -18.78
C LEU A 43 4.98 16.31 -20.08
N ILE A 44 5.62 15.17 -20.36
CA ILE A 44 6.38 14.96 -21.60
C ILE A 44 5.43 14.83 -22.81
N LEU A 45 4.32 14.13 -22.64
CA LEU A 45 3.36 13.86 -23.70
C LEU A 45 2.27 14.95 -23.83
N ASP A 46 2.27 15.93 -22.93
CA ASP A 46 1.26 16.99 -22.80
C ASP A 46 -0.18 16.45 -22.69
N ILE A 47 -0.35 15.35 -21.95
CA ILE A 47 -1.63 14.68 -21.75
C ILE A 47 -2.15 15.01 -20.34
N PRO A 48 -3.19 15.86 -20.20
CA PRO A 48 -3.70 16.32 -18.90
C PRO A 48 -4.25 15.18 -18.03
N LEU A 49 -4.74 14.09 -18.64
CA LEU A 49 -5.17 12.90 -17.91
C LEU A 49 -4.02 12.27 -17.12
N LEU A 50 -2.84 12.16 -17.73
CA LEU A 50 -1.67 11.54 -17.12
C LEU A 50 -0.95 12.49 -16.15
N SER A 51 -0.94 13.80 -16.42
CA SER A 51 -0.26 14.80 -15.58
C SER A 51 -1.09 15.33 -14.41
N VAL A 52 -2.42 15.18 -14.43
CA VAL A 52 -3.30 15.72 -13.37
C VAL A 52 -4.16 14.63 -12.75
N VAL A 53 -4.96 13.93 -13.55
CA VAL A 53 -5.99 13.00 -13.02
C VAL A 53 -5.37 11.77 -12.37
N ILE A 54 -4.47 11.07 -13.06
CA ILE A 54 -3.82 9.85 -12.52
C ILE A 54 -2.99 10.15 -11.26
N PRO A 55 -2.15 11.21 -11.21
CA PRO A 55 -1.41 11.58 -10.01
C PRO A 55 -2.31 11.84 -8.81
N ILE A 56 -3.42 12.56 -8.99
CA ILE A 56 -4.37 12.83 -7.90
C ILE A 56 -4.96 11.52 -7.35
N ILE A 57 -5.42 10.62 -8.24
CA ILE A 57 -5.96 9.32 -7.82
C ILE A 57 -4.90 8.51 -7.07
N ALA A 58 -3.67 8.48 -7.58
CA ALA A 58 -2.57 7.75 -6.98
C ALA A 58 -2.19 8.29 -5.58
N VAL A 59 -2.23 9.62 -5.38
CA VAL A 59 -2.05 10.24 -4.06
C VAL A 59 -3.18 9.87 -3.11
N ILE A 60 -4.45 9.84 -3.55
CA ILE A 60 -5.57 9.41 -2.72
C ILE A 60 -5.37 7.98 -2.22
N VAL A 61 -4.97 7.07 -3.12
CA VAL A 61 -4.68 5.66 -2.77
C VAL A 61 -3.48 5.55 -1.84
N PHE A 62 -2.46 6.39 -2.01
CA PHE A 62 -1.30 6.46 -1.12
C PHE A 62 -1.73 6.83 0.30
N ILE A 63 -2.51 7.91 0.46
CA ILE A 63 -3.01 8.38 1.75
C ILE A 63 -3.89 7.31 2.39
N TYR A 64 -4.84 6.73 1.64
CA TYR A 64 -5.71 5.67 2.14
C TYR A 64 -4.91 4.47 2.67
N SER A 65 -3.90 4.03 1.92
CA SER A 65 -3.02 2.93 2.33
C SER A 65 -2.21 3.29 3.59
N GLY A 66 -1.73 4.53 3.68
CA GLY A 66 -1.05 5.06 4.88
C GLY A 66 -1.95 5.05 6.12
N VAL A 67 -3.21 5.47 5.99
CA VAL A 67 -4.20 5.43 7.09
C VAL A 67 -4.45 4.00 7.56
N GLN A 68 -4.56 3.03 6.65
CA GLN A 68 -4.73 1.62 7.03
C GLN A 68 -3.50 1.06 7.76
N ILE A 69 -2.29 1.43 7.32
CA ILE A 69 -1.05 1.05 8.03
C ILE A 69 -1.05 1.63 9.44
N LYS A 70 -1.43 2.91 9.60
CA LYS A 70 -1.53 3.55 10.91
C LYS A 70 -2.53 2.84 11.83
N LYS A 71 -3.72 2.50 11.34
CA LYS A 71 -4.70 1.72 12.11
C LYS A 71 -4.16 0.37 12.59
N ILE A 72 -3.37 -0.32 11.77
CA ILE A 72 -2.73 -1.60 12.14
C ILE A 72 -1.65 -1.39 13.22
N LEU A 73 -0.92 -0.26 13.16
CA LEU A 73 0.08 0.12 14.16
C LEU A 73 -0.56 0.55 15.48
N ASP A 74 -1.56 1.43 15.46
CA ASP A 74 -2.24 1.94 16.66
C ASP A 74 -2.92 0.80 17.45
N HIS A 75 -3.44 -0.24 16.76
CA HIS A 75 -3.95 -1.47 17.39
C HIS A 75 -2.88 -2.36 18.05
N LYS A 76 -1.59 -2.05 17.89
CA LYS A 76 -0.50 -2.73 18.62
C LYS A 76 -0.20 -2.10 19.97
N ASP A 77 -0.54 -0.84 20.18
CA ASP A 77 -0.26 -0.16 21.46
C ASP A 77 -1.28 -0.53 22.55
N GLU A 78 -2.42 -1.14 22.17
CA GLU A 78 -3.42 -1.70 23.09
C GLU A 78 -3.13 -3.17 23.51
N TRP A 79 -1.92 -3.69 23.27
CA TRP A 79 -1.49 -5.03 23.71
C TRP A 79 -0.56 -4.97 24.92
#